data_AF-A0A7G5YGH5-F1
#
_entry.id   AF-A0A7G5YGH5-F1
#
_cell.length_a   1.000
_cell.length_b   1.000
_cell.length_c   1.000
_cell.angle_alpha   90.00
_cell.angle_beta   90.00
_cell.angle_gamma   90.00
#
_symmetry.space_group_name_H-M   'P 1'
#
loop_
_entity.id
_entity.type
_entity.pdbx_description
1 polymer ?
#
loop_
_entity_poly.entity_id
_entity_poly.type
_entity_poly.pdbx_seq_one_letter_code
_entity_poly.pdbx_strand_id
1 'polypeptide(L)' 'MMKQLARYWEKIRESGDPKVSPALDALNGVLYMGRQLRMHVLLVAQSATARALGNPEVREQFSTRILARYSVKA' A
#
# COMPACT_ATOMS: atom_id res chain seq x y z
N MET A 1 8.27 -3.40 1.69
CA MET A 1 7.76 -2.22 0.97
C MET A 1 7.28 -1.10 1.90
N MET A 2 6.04 -1.14 2.44
CA MET A 2 5.44 -0.03 3.22
C MET A 2 6.29 0.42 4.41
N LYS A 3 6.81 -0.53 5.21
CA LYS A 3 7.71 -0.23 6.34
C LYS A 3 9.06 0.35 5.91
N GLN A 4 9.57 -0.02 4.74
CA GLN A 4 10.84 0.49 4.23
C GLN A 4 10.66 1.93 3.75
N LEU A 5 9.56 2.22 3.05
CA LEU A 5 9.22 3.58 2.62
C LEU A 5 8.98 4.51 3.82
N ALA A 6 8.21 4.06 4.83
CA ALA A 6 7.98 4.85 6.04
C ALA A 6 9.30 5.16 6.78
N ARG A 7 10.16 4.14 6.99
CA ARG A 7 11.48 4.31 7.60
C ARG A 7 12.41 5.19 6.78
N TYR A 8 12.33 5.11 5.46
CA TYR A 8 13.13 5.95 4.59
C TYR A 8 12.66 7.40 4.67
N TRP A 9 11.35 7.63 4.62
CA TRP A 9 10.74 8.95 4.77
C TRP A 9 11.12 9.61 6.09
N GLU A 10 11.09 8.87 7.20
CA GLU A 10 11.56 9.35 8.50
C GLU A 10 13.00 9.84 8.50
N LYS A 11 13.87 9.28 7.63
CA LYS A 11 15.28 9.67 7.54
C LYS A 11 15.53 10.90 6.68
N ILE A 12 14.71 11.10 5.64
CA ILE A 12 14.97 12.13 4.63
C ILE A 12 14.07 13.36 4.73
N ARG A 13 12.95 13.27 5.46
CA ARG A 13 12.02 14.39 5.60
C ARG A 13 12.65 15.54 6.39
N GLU A 14 12.43 16.75 5.95
CA GLU A 14 12.93 17.97 6.56
C GLU A 14 11.87 18.66 7.44
N SER A 15 12.27 19.76 8.09
CA SER A 15 11.33 20.60 8.84
C SER A 15 10.39 21.32 7.88
N GLY A 16 9.10 20.99 7.97
CA GLY A 16 8.05 21.50 7.07
C GLY A 16 7.46 20.44 6.15
N ASP A 17 8.15 19.30 5.99
CA ASP A 17 7.63 18.18 5.21
C ASP A 17 6.47 17.47 5.92
N PRO A 18 5.54 16.86 5.16
CA PRO A 18 4.43 16.11 5.74
C PRO A 18 4.94 14.93 6.58
N LYS A 19 4.20 14.66 7.67
CA LYS A 19 4.52 13.56 8.59
C LYS A 19 4.46 12.19 7.90
N VAL A 20 3.59 12.03 6.91
CA VAL A 20 3.44 10.82 6.10
C VAL A 20 4.08 11.05 4.73
N SER A 21 4.66 10.00 4.16
CA SER A 21 5.27 10.08 2.84
C SER A 21 4.22 10.43 1.77
N PRO A 22 4.47 11.44 0.91
CA PRO A 22 3.57 11.77 -0.19
C PRO A 22 3.30 10.59 -1.13
N ALA A 23 4.23 9.64 -1.25
CA ALA A 23 4.05 8.44 -2.05
C ALA A 23 2.98 7.49 -1.45
N LEU A 24 2.83 7.45 -0.12
CA LEU A 24 1.76 6.70 0.54
C LEU A 24 0.40 7.38 0.32
N ASP A 25 0.36 8.71 0.40
CA ASP A 25 -0.86 9.48 0.14
C ASP A 25 -1.31 9.34 -1.32
N ALA A 26 -0.38 9.44 -2.27
CA ALA A 26 -0.64 9.21 -3.68
C ALA A 26 -1.15 7.78 -3.94
N LEU A 27 -0.54 6.77 -3.32
CA LEU A 27 -1.01 5.38 -3.43
C LEU A 27 -2.44 5.23 -2.92
N ASN A 28 -2.79 5.82 -1.77
CA ASN A 28 -4.16 5.81 -1.26
C ASN A 28 -5.13 6.52 -2.22
N GLY A 29 -4.74 7.66 -2.77
CA GLY A 29 -5.53 8.39 -3.77
C GLY A 29 -5.80 7.56 -5.02
N VAL A 30 -4.78 6.88 -5.55
CA VAL A 30 -4.92 5.98 -6.71
C VAL A 30 -5.80 4.77 -6.38
N LEU A 31 -5.68 4.18 -5.20
CA LEU A 31 -6.51 3.04 -4.81
C LEU A 31 -7.98 3.42 -4.62
N TYR A 32 -8.26 4.65 -4.15
CA TYR A 32 -9.62 5.14 -3.97
C TYR A 32 -10.27 5.66 -5.26
N MET A 33 -9.56 6.50 -6.02
CA MET A 33 -10.11 7.21 -7.21
C MET A 33 -9.60 6.68 -8.55
N GLY A 34 -8.59 5.82 -8.57
CA GLY A 34 -7.91 5.39 -9.80
C GLY A 34 -8.85 4.78 -10.84
N ARG A 35 -9.93 4.11 -10.40
CA ARG A 35 -10.97 3.58 -11.31
C ARG A 35 -11.65 4.66 -12.14
N GLN A 36 -11.97 5.81 -11.56
CA GLN A 36 -12.57 6.94 -12.28
C GLN A 36 -11.59 7.55 -13.30
N LEU A 37 -10.28 7.44 -13.01
CA LEU A 37 -9.19 7.94 -13.83
C LEU A 37 -8.60 6.90 -14.81
N ARG A 38 -9.25 5.73 -14.95
CA ARG A 38 -8.77 4.59 -15.77
C ARG A 38 -7.36 4.09 -15.42
N MET A 39 -6.94 4.27 -14.17
CA MET A 39 -5.71 3.68 -13.64
C MET A 39 -6.03 2.36 -12.94
N HIS A 40 -5.26 1.32 -13.28
CA HIS A 40 -5.40 -0.02 -12.71
C HIS A 40 -4.17 -0.36 -11.87
N VAL A 41 -4.39 -0.79 -10.62
CA VAL A 41 -3.32 -1.20 -9.72
C VAL A 41 -3.26 -2.71 -9.63
N LEU A 42 -2.11 -3.28 -9.97
CA LEU A 42 -1.80 -4.68 -9.71
C LEU A 42 -0.87 -4.77 -8.50
N LEU A 43 -1.36 -5.37 -7.43
CA LEU A 43 -0.59 -5.61 -6.22
C LEU A 43 -0.24 -7.10 -6.12
N VAL A 44 1.06 -7.40 -5.98
CA VAL A 44 1.57 -8.78 -5.84
C VAL A 44 2.34 -8.89 -4.52
N ALA A 45 1.96 -9.85 -3.69
CA ALA A 45 2.61 -10.09 -2.41
C ALA A 45 2.55 -11.58 -2.02
N GLN A 46 3.58 -12.07 -1.33
CA GLN A 46 3.57 -13.40 -0.71
C GLN A 46 2.64 -13.47 0.52
N SER A 47 2.46 -12.34 1.21
CA SER A 47 1.54 -12.20 2.35
C SER A 47 0.86 -10.84 2.27
N ALA A 48 -0.43 -10.84 1.95
CA ALA A 48 -1.26 -9.66 1.81
C ALA A 48 -2.12 -9.41 3.07
N THR A 49 -1.50 -9.50 4.26
CA THR A 49 -2.19 -9.17 5.52
C THR A 49 -2.54 -7.69 5.56
N ALA A 50 -3.61 -7.32 6.29
CA ALA A 50 -4.02 -5.92 6.44
C ALA A 50 -2.86 -5.01 6.90
N ARG A 51 -2.01 -5.51 7.80
CA ARG A 51 -0.81 -4.82 8.26
C ARG A 51 0.27 -4.66 7.19
N ALA A 52 0.43 -5.65 6.31
CA ALA A 52 1.39 -5.58 5.21
C ALA A 52 0.97 -4.57 4.12
N LEU A 53 -0.35 -4.37 3.97
CA LEU A 53 -0.95 -3.45 3.01
C LEU A 53 -1.18 -2.05 3.58
N GLY A 54 -0.65 -1.75 4.77
CA GLY A 54 -0.78 -0.46 5.44
C GLY A 54 -2.00 -0.36 6.33
N ASN A 55 -3.19 -0.61 5.78
CA ASN A 55 -4.44 -0.50 6.52
C ASN A 55 -5.50 -1.51 5.99
N PRO A 56 -6.32 -2.14 6.86
CA PRO A 56 -7.57 -2.80 6.48
C PRO A 56 -8.36 -2.14 5.33
N GLU A 57 -8.60 -0.83 5.36
CA GLU A 57 -9.44 -0.16 4.34
C GLU A 57 -8.81 -0.20 2.93
N VAL A 58 -7.49 -0.22 2.84
CA VAL A 58 -6.75 -0.32 1.56
C VAL A 58 -7.00 -1.67 0.89
N ARG A 59 -7.10 -2.74 1.69
CA ARG A 59 -7.42 -4.08 1.19
C ARG A 59 -8.79 -4.10 0.52
N GLU A 60 -9.76 -3.38 1.07
CA GLU A 60 -11.14 -3.33 0.57
C GLU A 60 -11.30 -2.54 -0.74
N GLN A 61 -10.31 -1.74 -1.13
CA GLN A 61 -10.35 -1.05 -2.43
C GLN A 61 -10.12 -1.98 -3.63
N PHE A 62 -9.48 -3.13 -3.42
CA PHE A 62 -9.26 -4.13 -4.46
C PHE A 62 -10.54 -4.91 -4.76
N SER A 63 -11.16 -4.60 -5.91
CA SER A 63 -12.37 -5.29 -6.40
C SER A 63 -12.09 -6.75 -6.80
N THR A 64 -10.87 -7.06 -7.21
CA THR A 64 -10.48 -8.40 -7.66
C THR A 64 -9.28 -8.86 -6.84
N ARG A 65 -9.38 -10.07 -6.29
CA ARG A 65 -8.33 -10.69 -5.49
C ARG A 65 -8.04 -12.09 -6.05
N ILE A 66 -6.81 -12.32 -6.48
CA ILE A 66 -6.34 -13.64 -6.92
C ILE A 66 -5.51 -14.23 -5.79
N LEU A 67 -5.98 -15.31 -5.19
CA LEU A 67 -5.30 -15.96 -4.06
C LEU A 67 -4.61 -17.23 -4.54
N ALA A 68 -3.31 -17.32 -4.31
CA ALA A 68 -2.52 -18.52 -4.55
C ALA A 68 -2.43 -19.37 -3.27
N ARG A 69 -2.10 -20.65 -3.42
CA ARG A 69 -1.86 -21.56 -2.29
C ARG A 69 -0.77 -20.98 -1.39
N TYR A 70 -1.09 -20.88 -0.10
CA TYR A 70 -0.14 -20.52 0.95
C TYR A 70 0.13 -21.74 1.83
N SER A 71 1.40 -21.98 2.15
CA SER A 71 1.83 -22.99 3.11
C SER A 71 2.60 -22.29 4.22
N VAL A 72 2.14 -22.46 5.46
CA VAL A 72 2.92 -22.06 6.63
C VAL A 72 4.10 -23.02 6.71
N LYS A 73 5.32 -22.52 6.53
CA LYS A 73 6.51 -23.26 7.00
C LYS A 73 6.49 -23.13 8.53
N ALA A 74 6.13 -24.22 9.21
CA ALA A 74 6.26 -24.36 10.65
C ALA A 74 7.75 -24.36 11.05
#